data_AF-A0A2X0SVJ0-F1
#
_entry.id   AF-A0A2X0SVJ0-F1
#
_cell.length_a   1.000
_cell.length_b   1.000
_cell.length_c   1.000
_cell.angle_alpha   90.00
_cell.angle_beta   90.00
_cell.angle_gamma   90.00
#
_symmetry.space_group_name_H-M   'P 1'
#
loop_
_entity.id
_entity.type
_entity.pdbx_description
1 polymer ?
#
loop_
_entity_poly.entity_id
_entity_poly.type
_entity_poly.pdbx_seq_one_letter_code
_entity_poly.pdbx_strand_id
1 'polypeptide(L)'
;MSSLNNCIKFALDIKDKNIVFKSFFYKMVQMKKHKIYEAELIQPACPCCGSLDLLHNGHLITNIHYLTANASHPVIIRLAKQRVKCRDCNRWSMAQSELVNKYCSISNASKLKVLSALTEDSSMTSIARENNVSVNTVQRVLGSCSHLFLDSYEYLPAHLAFDEFKGVDRQLHFICLAALYLFSCTLSV
;
A
#
# COMPACT_ATOMS: atom_id res chain seq x y z
N MET A 1 -22.98 -7.11 -17.31
CA MET A 1 -22.28 -6.67 -16.08
C MET A 1 -23.28 -5.95 -15.19
N SER A 2 -23.33 -6.24 -13.89
CA SER A 2 -24.34 -5.61 -13.00
C SER A 2 -24.09 -4.10 -12.86
N SER A 3 -25.16 -3.30 -12.88
CA SER A 3 -25.10 -1.85 -12.63
C SER A 3 -24.33 -1.54 -11.34
N LEU A 4 -24.53 -2.35 -10.29
CA LEU A 4 -23.85 -2.25 -9.00
C LEU A 4 -22.31 -2.30 -9.11
N ASN A 5 -21.76 -3.24 -9.86
CA ASN A 5 -20.31 -3.41 -9.99
C ASN A 5 -19.67 -2.14 -10.57
N ASN A 6 -20.29 -1.55 -11.58
CA ASN A 6 -19.78 -0.34 -12.22
C ASN A 6 -19.88 0.87 -11.27
N CYS A 7 -20.98 1.01 -10.52
CA CYS A 7 -21.14 2.06 -9.52
C CYS A 7 -20.09 1.96 -8.40
N ILE A 8 -19.81 0.76 -7.89
CA ILE A 8 -18.79 0.56 -6.84
C ILE A 8 -17.39 0.87 -7.38
N LYS A 9 -17.06 0.37 -8.58
CA LYS A 9 -15.76 0.67 -9.21
C LYS A 9 -15.55 2.16 -9.39
N PHE A 10 -16.58 2.87 -9.89
CA PHE A 10 -16.53 4.31 -10.05
C PHE A 10 -16.34 5.03 -8.70
N ALA A 11 -17.12 4.68 -7.68
CA ALA A 11 -17.04 5.30 -6.36
C ALA A 11 -15.71 5.07 -5.64
N LEU A 12 -15.01 3.97 -5.92
CA LEU A 12 -13.72 3.63 -5.34
C LEU A 12 -12.52 3.99 -6.24
N ASP A 13 -12.77 4.54 -7.42
CA ASP A 13 -11.78 4.78 -8.48
C ASP A 13 -10.92 3.54 -8.82
N ILE A 14 -11.58 2.38 -8.93
CA ILE A 14 -10.92 1.10 -9.26
C ILE A 14 -11.09 0.82 -10.76
N LYS A 15 -9.97 0.83 -11.48
CA LYS A 15 -9.92 0.61 -12.94
C LYS A 15 -9.72 -0.85 -13.34
N ASP A 16 -9.35 -1.72 -12.40
CA ASP A 16 -9.08 -3.13 -12.68
C ASP A 16 -10.34 -3.84 -13.20
N LYS A 17 -10.24 -4.39 -14.42
CA LYS A 17 -11.33 -5.09 -15.09
C LYS A 17 -11.61 -6.46 -14.46
N ASN A 18 -10.59 -7.10 -13.89
CA ASN A 18 -10.63 -8.46 -13.37
C ASN A 18 -11.25 -8.56 -11.97
N ILE A 19 -11.43 -7.42 -11.28
CA ILE A 19 -12.16 -7.35 -10.02
C ILE A 19 -13.66 -7.22 -10.32
N VAL A 20 -14.48 -8.07 -9.71
CA VAL A 20 -15.95 -8.02 -9.82
C VAL A 20 -16.57 -7.90 -8.44
N PHE A 21 -17.24 -6.80 -8.18
CA PHE A 21 -17.99 -6.56 -6.95
C PHE A 21 -19.37 -7.22 -7.01
N LYS A 22 -19.69 -8.00 -5.98
CA LYS A 22 -20.94 -8.76 -5.87
C LYS A 22 -21.96 -8.05 -4.99
N SER A 23 -21.52 -7.56 -3.84
CA SER A 23 -22.38 -7.00 -2.80
C SER A 23 -21.60 -6.03 -1.90
N PHE A 24 -22.31 -5.33 -1.02
CA PHE A 24 -21.71 -4.62 0.09
C PHE A 24 -22.62 -4.67 1.32
N PHE A 25 -22.04 -4.54 2.50
CA PHE A 25 -22.79 -4.48 3.76
C PHE A 25 -22.00 -3.68 4.81
N TYR A 26 -22.67 -3.39 5.93
CA TYR A 26 -22.03 -2.72 7.07
C TYR A 26 -21.79 -3.70 8.20
N LYS A 27 -20.65 -3.59 8.86
CA LYS A 27 -20.31 -4.38 10.04
C LYS A 27 -19.70 -3.50 11.12
N MET A 28 -20.09 -3.72 12.37
CA MET A 28 -19.41 -3.10 13.50
C MET A 28 -18.12 -3.85 13.81
N VAL A 29 -16.98 -3.15 13.78
CA VAL A 29 -15.67 -3.68 14.17
C VAL A 29 -15.01 -2.63 15.04
N GLN A 30 -14.55 -3.02 16.24
CA GLN A 30 -13.93 -2.10 17.21
C GLN A 30 -14.75 -0.82 17.46
N MET A 31 -16.07 -0.98 17.70
CA MET A 31 -17.03 0.11 17.91
C MET A 31 -17.18 1.12 16.76
N LYS A 32 -16.58 0.86 15.59
CA LYS A 32 -16.74 1.67 14.37
C LYS A 32 -17.54 0.92 13.31
N LYS A 33 -18.41 1.63 12.60
CA LYS A 33 -19.19 1.09 11.47
C LYS A 33 -18.30 1.01 10.22
N HIS A 34 -17.92 -0.20 9.85
CA HIS A 34 -17.12 -0.47 8.65
C HIS A 34 -18.02 -0.76 7.46
N LYS A 35 -17.72 -0.16 6.30
CA LYS A 35 -18.35 -0.51 5.02
C LYS A 35 -17.51 -1.59 4.36
N ILE A 36 -18.11 -2.77 4.12
CA ILE A 36 -17.43 -3.92 3.54
C ILE A 36 -17.99 -4.17 2.14
N TYR A 37 -17.11 -4.17 1.14
CA TYR A 37 -17.42 -4.57 -0.23
C TYR A 37 -16.96 -5.99 -0.47
N GLU A 38 -17.82 -6.84 -1.01
CA GLU A 38 -17.44 -8.21 -1.40
C GLU A 38 -17.11 -8.24 -2.89
N ALA A 39 -15.89 -8.68 -3.20
CA ALA A 39 -15.37 -8.73 -4.55
C ALA A 39 -14.66 -10.05 -4.83
N GLU A 40 -14.68 -10.47 -6.08
CA GLU A 40 -13.90 -11.58 -6.61
C GLU A 40 -12.87 -11.05 -7.60
N LEU A 41 -11.62 -11.51 -7.46
CA LEU A 41 -10.56 -11.22 -8.41
C LEU A 41 -10.35 -12.45 -9.31
N ILE A 42 -10.70 -12.26 -10.57
CA ILE A 42 -10.64 -13.30 -11.60
C ILE A 42 -9.23 -13.37 -12.16
N GLN A 43 -8.72 -14.58 -12.37
CA GLN A 43 -7.49 -14.80 -13.10
C GLN A 43 -7.81 -15.24 -14.53
N PRO A 44 -7.66 -14.36 -15.53
CA PRO A 44 -8.07 -14.68 -16.90
C PRO A 44 -7.12 -15.65 -17.60
N ALA A 45 -5.83 -15.63 -17.26
CA ALA A 45 -4.80 -16.41 -17.93
C ALA A 45 -3.67 -16.82 -16.97
N CYS A 46 -2.84 -17.78 -17.37
CA CYS A 46 -1.65 -18.16 -16.65
C CYS A 46 -0.59 -17.04 -16.71
N PRO A 47 -0.06 -16.54 -15.58
CA PRO A 47 0.97 -15.51 -15.58
C PRO A 47 2.33 -16.00 -16.11
N CYS A 48 2.54 -17.32 -16.22
CA CYS A 48 3.80 -17.89 -16.69
C CYS A 48 3.83 -18.15 -18.19
N CYS A 49 2.74 -18.66 -18.78
CA CYS A 49 2.70 -19.05 -20.20
C CYS A 49 1.56 -18.42 -21.01
N GLY A 50 0.68 -17.63 -20.39
CA GLY A 50 -0.44 -16.99 -21.07
C GLY A 50 -1.63 -17.91 -21.40
N SER A 51 -1.57 -19.21 -21.09
CA SER A 51 -2.65 -20.16 -21.36
C SER A 51 -3.94 -19.81 -20.62
N LEU A 52 -5.07 -20.08 -21.28
CA LEU A 52 -6.43 -19.95 -20.73
C LEU A 52 -6.93 -21.26 -20.09
N ASP A 53 -6.22 -22.38 -20.27
CA ASP A 53 -6.60 -23.67 -19.68
C ASP A 53 -6.20 -23.73 -18.19
N LEU A 54 -7.10 -23.18 -17.36
CA LEU A 54 -6.93 -23.02 -15.93
C LEU A 54 -7.89 -23.93 -15.17
N LEU A 55 -7.32 -24.76 -14.28
CA LEU A 55 -8.08 -25.51 -13.28
C LEU A 55 -8.26 -24.67 -12.02
N HIS A 56 -9.51 -24.32 -11.70
CA HIS A 56 -9.84 -23.53 -10.51
C HIS A 56 -9.80 -24.38 -9.23
N ASN A 57 -9.08 -23.90 -8.21
CA ASN A 57 -8.92 -24.54 -6.90
C ASN A 57 -9.39 -23.60 -5.77
N GLY A 58 -10.61 -23.08 -5.93
CA GLY A 58 -11.24 -22.18 -4.96
C GLY A 58 -10.59 -20.79 -4.88
N HIS A 59 -10.75 -20.15 -3.72
CA HIS A 59 -10.38 -18.76 -3.49
C HIS A 59 -9.65 -18.56 -2.17
N LEU A 60 -8.67 -17.65 -2.15
CA LEU A 60 -8.17 -17.06 -0.91
C LEU A 60 -8.91 -15.77 -0.62
N ILE A 61 -9.61 -15.70 0.51
CA ILE A 61 -10.26 -14.48 0.96
C ILE A 61 -9.24 -13.60 1.69
N THR A 62 -9.13 -12.35 1.28
CA THR A 62 -8.29 -11.34 1.91
C THR A 62 -9.11 -10.09 2.22
N ASN A 63 -8.99 -9.56 3.44
CA ASN A 63 -9.61 -8.28 3.80
C ASN A 63 -8.59 -7.16 3.55
N ILE A 64 -8.88 -6.31 2.58
CA ILE A 64 -8.01 -5.21 2.18
C ILE A 64 -8.57 -3.92 2.76
N HIS A 65 -7.79 -3.26 3.60
CA HIS A 65 -8.07 -1.89 4.06
C HIS A 65 -7.92 -0.95 2.87
N TYR A 66 -9.01 -0.25 2.55
CA TYR A 66 -9.08 0.65 1.40
C TYR A 66 -9.08 2.11 1.84
N LEU A 67 -8.72 2.97 0.89
CA LEU A 67 -8.71 4.41 1.05
C LEU A 67 -10.11 4.93 1.46
N THR A 68 -10.14 5.83 2.44
CA THR A 68 -11.35 6.57 2.82
C THR A 68 -11.02 8.04 3.07
N ALA A 69 -11.96 8.91 2.73
CA ALA A 69 -11.88 10.33 3.06
C ALA A 69 -12.18 10.58 4.54
N ASN A 70 -13.07 9.77 5.15
CA ASN A 70 -13.50 9.94 6.53
C ASN A 70 -13.05 8.76 7.39
N ALA A 71 -12.19 9.04 8.37
CA ALA A 71 -11.66 8.05 9.29
C ALA A 71 -12.74 7.34 10.14
N SER A 72 -13.90 7.99 10.36
CA SER A 72 -15.03 7.40 11.09
C SER A 72 -15.78 6.33 10.30
N HIS A 73 -15.58 6.28 8.98
CA HIS A 73 -16.21 5.34 8.06
C HIS A 73 -15.16 4.52 7.30
N PRO A 74 -14.44 3.61 8.00
CA PRO A 74 -13.44 2.76 7.37
C PRO A 74 -14.06 1.83 6.33
N VAL A 75 -13.31 1.63 5.24
CA VAL A 75 -13.72 0.79 4.10
C VAL A 75 -12.82 -0.43 4.02
N ILE A 76 -13.42 -1.61 3.87
CA ILE A 76 -12.73 -2.87 3.64
C ILE A 76 -13.23 -3.48 2.34
N ILE A 77 -12.32 -3.92 1.48
CA ILE A 77 -12.64 -4.78 0.34
C ILE A 77 -12.30 -6.21 0.73
N ARG A 78 -13.33 -7.04 0.91
CA ARG A 78 -13.18 -8.48 1.07
C ARG A 78 -12.99 -9.08 -0.33
N LEU A 79 -11.74 -9.30 -0.70
CA LEU A 79 -11.36 -9.78 -2.03
C LEU A 79 -11.11 -11.29 -2.00
N ALA A 80 -11.94 -12.04 -2.70
CA ALA A 80 -11.75 -13.46 -2.99
C ALA A 80 -10.81 -13.61 -4.21
N LYS A 81 -9.55 -13.97 -3.97
CA LYS A 81 -8.54 -14.15 -5.00
C LYS A 81 -8.59 -15.57 -5.54
N GLN A 82 -8.85 -15.74 -6.84
CA GLN A 82 -8.86 -17.06 -7.46
C GLN A 82 -7.50 -17.76 -7.33
N ARG A 83 -7.52 -19.06 -7.02
CA ARG A 83 -6.35 -19.95 -7.08
C ARG A 83 -6.53 -20.88 -8.27
N VAL A 84 -5.54 -20.94 -9.15
CA VAL A 84 -5.62 -21.75 -10.37
C VAL A 84 -4.35 -22.55 -10.59
N LYS A 85 -4.49 -23.73 -11.20
CA LYS A 85 -3.39 -24.49 -11.78
C LYS A 85 -3.51 -24.43 -13.30
N CYS A 86 -2.49 -23.96 -13.99
CA CYS A 86 -2.45 -24.02 -15.45
C CYS A 86 -2.20 -25.47 -15.89
N ARG A 87 -2.96 -25.97 -16.86
CA ARG A 87 -2.79 -27.34 -17.37
C ARG A 87 -1.56 -27.49 -18.26
N ASP A 88 -1.25 -26.47 -19.06
CA ASP A 88 -0.13 -26.51 -20.01
C ASP A 88 1.23 -26.49 -19.32
N CYS A 89 1.45 -25.56 -18.38
CA CYS A 89 2.73 -25.44 -17.67
C CYS A 89 2.73 -26.09 -16.27
N ASN A 90 1.60 -26.66 -15.83
CA ASN A 90 1.42 -27.29 -14.51
C ASN A 90 1.71 -26.40 -13.29
N ARG A 91 1.86 -25.07 -13.46
CA ARG A 91 2.16 -24.14 -12.38
C ARG A 91 0.90 -23.65 -11.67
N TRP A 92 1.02 -23.53 -10.35
CA TRP A 92 0.04 -22.89 -9.50
C TRP A 92 0.22 -21.38 -9.51
N SER A 93 -0.90 -20.66 -9.54
CA SER A 93 -0.91 -19.20 -9.44
C SER A 93 -2.16 -18.74 -8.69
N MET A 94 -2.07 -17.52 -8.18
CA MET A 94 -3.16 -16.83 -7.53
C MET A 94 -3.35 -15.50 -8.24
N ALA A 95 -4.61 -15.10 -8.40
CA ALA A 95 -4.95 -13.85 -9.03
C ALA A 95 -4.29 -12.67 -8.30
N GLN A 96 -3.63 -11.80 -9.07
CA GLN A 96 -2.96 -10.59 -8.59
C GLN A 96 -3.62 -9.35 -9.20
N SER A 97 -3.51 -8.22 -8.51
CA SER A 97 -4.09 -6.94 -8.92
C SER A 97 -3.25 -5.80 -8.39
N GLU A 98 -3.19 -4.69 -9.12
CA GLU A 98 -2.51 -3.45 -8.71
C GLU A 98 -3.17 -2.78 -7.51
N LEU A 99 -4.40 -3.18 -7.16
CA LEU A 99 -5.11 -2.68 -5.99
C LEU A 99 -4.33 -2.94 -4.69
N VAL A 100 -3.62 -4.07 -4.60
CA VAL A 100 -2.82 -4.43 -3.43
C VAL A 100 -1.61 -5.30 -3.80
N ASN A 101 -0.45 -4.95 -3.26
CA ASN A 101 0.76 -5.76 -3.42
C ASN A 101 0.61 -7.17 -2.83
N LYS A 102 1.43 -8.11 -3.32
CA LYS A 102 1.50 -9.48 -2.79
C LYS A 102 1.77 -9.44 -1.27
N TYR A 103 1.09 -10.32 -0.52
CA TYR A 103 1.20 -10.43 0.94
C TYR A 103 0.84 -9.16 1.73
N CYS A 104 0.20 -8.17 1.10
CA CYS A 104 -0.31 -6.97 1.78
C CYS A 104 -1.83 -7.06 1.98
N SER A 105 -2.31 -6.40 3.04
CA SER A 105 -3.73 -6.19 3.36
C SER A 105 -4.13 -4.72 3.35
N ILE A 106 -3.24 -3.82 2.89
CA ILE A 106 -3.49 -2.38 2.79
C ILE A 106 -3.33 -2.00 1.33
N SER A 107 -4.36 -1.34 0.78
CA SER A 107 -4.37 -0.95 -0.64
C SER A 107 -3.23 -0.02 -0.99
N ASN A 108 -2.76 -0.08 -2.23
CA ASN A 108 -1.71 0.81 -2.70
C ASN A 108 -2.16 2.28 -2.69
N ALA A 109 -3.44 2.55 -2.97
CA ALA A 109 -4.04 3.89 -2.82
C ALA A 109 -3.96 4.42 -1.37
N SER A 110 -4.22 3.58 -0.36
CA SER A 110 -4.04 3.95 1.05
C SER A 110 -2.59 4.28 1.38
N LYS A 111 -1.62 3.50 0.85
CA LYS A 111 -0.19 3.77 1.06
C LYS A 111 0.23 5.09 0.42
N LEU A 112 -0.27 5.40 -0.78
CA LEU A 112 0.00 6.67 -1.45
C LEU A 112 -0.56 7.86 -0.67
N LYS A 113 -1.78 7.76 -0.11
CA LYS A 113 -2.31 8.81 0.78
C LYS A 113 -1.44 9.00 2.02
N VAL A 114 -0.97 7.91 2.63
CA VAL A 114 -0.04 7.98 3.77
C VAL A 114 1.28 8.66 3.38
N LEU A 115 1.84 8.33 2.22
CA LEU A 115 3.05 9.00 1.70
C LEU A 115 2.83 10.50 1.47
N SER A 116 1.71 10.88 0.87
CA SER A 116 1.35 12.30 0.68
C SER A 116 1.24 13.03 2.02
N ALA A 117 0.61 12.42 3.02
CA ALA A 117 0.48 13.04 4.34
C ALA A 117 1.83 13.14 5.08
N LEU A 118 2.78 12.23 4.80
CA LEU A 118 4.14 12.28 5.34
C LEU A 118 4.98 13.42 4.76
N THR A 119 4.61 13.99 3.62
CA THR A 119 5.26 15.19 3.07
C THR A 119 4.76 16.49 3.68
N GLU A 120 3.65 16.44 4.44
CA GLU A 120 3.10 17.57 5.17
C GLU A 120 3.61 17.59 6.62
N ASP A 121 3.47 18.72 7.30
CA ASP A 121 3.84 18.87 8.72
C ASP A 121 2.80 18.20 9.63
N SER A 122 2.77 16.86 9.60
CA SER A 122 1.84 16.04 10.36
C SER A 122 2.56 14.93 11.11
N SER A 123 2.18 14.73 12.37
CA SER A 123 2.73 13.63 13.16
C SER A 123 2.30 12.26 12.63
N MET A 124 3.18 11.26 12.73
CA MET A 124 2.86 9.89 12.31
C MET A 124 1.65 9.31 13.05
N THR A 125 1.39 9.74 14.29
CA THR A 125 0.22 9.35 15.08
C THR A 125 -1.08 9.93 14.52
N SER A 126 -1.08 11.20 14.09
CA SER A 126 -2.23 11.81 13.40
C SER A 126 -2.47 11.15 12.05
N ILE A 127 -1.42 10.96 11.23
CA ILE A 127 -1.52 10.28 9.93
C ILE A 127 -2.11 8.88 10.09
N ALA A 128 -1.63 8.12 11.08
CA ALA A 128 -2.12 6.78 11.38
C ALA A 128 -3.62 6.77 11.72
N ARG A 129 -4.05 7.69 12.59
CA ARG A 129 -5.45 7.84 13.03
C ARG A 129 -6.37 8.21 11.87
N GLU A 130 -5.97 9.15 11.02
CA GLU A 130 -6.76 9.62 9.88
C GLU A 130 -6.91 8.57 8.77
N ASN A 131 -5.91 7.68 8.64
CA ASN A 131 -5.91 6.62 7.65
C ASN A 131 -6.37 5.26 8.19
N ASN A 132 -6.78 5.18 9.46
CA ASN A 132 -7.13 3.93 10.16
C ASN A 132 -6.04 2.84 10.04
N VAL A 133 -4.77 3.22 10.19
CA VAL A 133 -3.62 2.31 10.20
C VAL A 133 -2.84 2.48 11.50
N SER A 134 -1.90 1.56 11.78
CA SER A 134 -0.98 1.71 12.91
C SER A 134 0.19 2.63 12.54
N VAL A 135 0.80 3.26 13.55
CA VAL A 135 2.04 4.06 13.36
C VAL A 135 3.15 3.22 12.72
N ASN A 136 3.29 1.95 13.12
CA ASN A 136 4.25 1.03 12.50
C ASN A 136 4.00 0.84 11.01
N THR A 137 2.74 0.90 10.57
CA THR A 137 2.42 0.85 9.14
C THR A 137 2.91 2.11 8.43
N VAL A 138 2.69 3.28 9.02
CA VAL A 138 3.20 4.56 8.48
C VAL A 138 4.73 4.52 8.37
N GLN A 139 5.42 4.04 9.40
CA GLN A 139 6.89 3.84 9.38
C GLN A 139 7.34 2.89 8.27
N ARG A 140 6.65 1.77 8.06
CA ARG A 140 6.98 0.83 6.97
C ARG A 140 6.75 1.43 5.59
N VAL A 141 5.70 2.24 5.44
CA VAL A 141 5.42 2.96 4.20
C VAL A 141 6.53 3.97 3.91
N LEU A 142 6.93 4.78 4.89
CA LEU A 142 8.07 5.68 4.78
C LEU A 142 9.37 4.92 4.44
N GLY A 143 9.66 3.84 5.18
CA GLY A 143 10.84 3.01 4.97
C GLY A 143 10.87 2.32 3.60
N SER A 144 9.72 2.08 2.97
CA SER A 144 9.69 1.54 1.60
C SER A 144 10.24 2.50 0.55
N CYS A 145 10.32 3.80 0.87
CA CYS A 145 10.91 4.84 0.05
C CYS A 145 12.41 5.06 0.34
N SER A 146 13.04 4.30 1.26
CA SER A 146 14.45 4.51 1.64
C SER A 146 15.41 4.50 0.47
N HIS A 147 15.17 3.65 -0.52
CA HIS A 147 15.96 3.54 -1.74
C HIS A 147 15.95 4.82 -2.60
N LEU A 148 14.96 5.71 -2.43
CA LEU A 148 14.91 7.00 -3.14
C LEU A 148 15.84 8.05 -2.50
N PHE A 149 16.30 7.80 -1.28
CA PHE A 149 17.12 8.71 -0.49
C PHE A 149 18.57 8.23 -0.35
N LEU A 150 18.86 7.01 -0.82
CA LEU A 150 20.18 6.40 -0.74
C LEU A 150 20.74 6.21 -2.15
N ASP A 151 21.59 7.13 -2.59
CA ASP A 151 22.44 6.94 -3.77
C ASP A 151 23.66 6.09 -3.44
N SER A 152 24.24 5.46 -4.47
CA SER A 152 25.33 4.50 -4.35
C SER A 152 26.51 5.05 -3.53
N TYR A 153 26.95 4.30 -2.52
CA TYR A 153 28.16 4.57 -1.72
C TYR A 153 29.47 4.40 -2.50
N GLU A 154 29.42 4.36 -3.83
CA GLU A 154 30.57 4.02 -4.67
C GLU A 154 31.56 5.17 -4.82
N TYR A 155 31.16 6.43 -4.55
CA TYR A 155 32.07 7.56 -4.62
C TYR A 155 31.70 8.68 -3.63
N LEU A 156 32.74 9.38 -3.15
CA LEU A 156 32.58 10.59 -2.33
C LEU A 156 32.41 11.80 -3.27
N PRO A 157 31.37 12.63 -3.11
CA PRO A 157 31.20 13.85 -3.88
C PRO A 157 32.39 14.80 -3.71
N ALA A 158 32.73 15.55 -4.77
CA ALA A 158 33.83 16.52 -4.74
C ALA A 158 33.60 17.70 -3.78
N HIS A 159 32.33 18.02 -3.51
CA HIS A 159 31.91 19.10 -2.62
C HIS A 159 30.82 18.60 -1.68
N LEU A 160 30.99 18.88 -0.39
CA LEU A 160 30.04 18.57 0.68
C LEU A 160 29.64 19.87 1.37
N ALA A 161 28.35 20.05 1.63
CA ALA A 161 27.83 21.12 2.47
C ALA A 161 27.39 20.51 3.80
N PHE A 162 27.68 21.19 4.91
CA PHE A 162 27.23 20.79 6.24
C PHE A 162 26.30 21.86 6.77
N ASP A 163 25.16 21.45 7.30
CA ASP A 163 24.22 22.30 8.02
C ASP A 163 24.02 21.76 9.44
N GLU A 164 23.82 22.65 10.42
CA GLU A 164 23.70 22.31 11.83
C GLU A 164 22.25 22.48 12.29
N PHE A 165 21.70 21.46 12.97
CA PHE A 165 20.42 21.58 13.65
C PHE A 165 20.48 21.06 15.08
N LYS A 166 19.71 21.71 15.97
CA LYS A 166 19.57 21.32 17.38
C LYS A 166 18.43 20.33 17.54
N GLY A 167 18.77 19.13 18.01
CA GLY A 167 17.81 18.08 18.34
C GLY A 167 17.10 18.30 19.67
N VAL A 168 16.17 17.40 19.99
CA VAL A 168 15.27 17.49 21.17
C VAL A 168 16.03 17.42 22.51
N ASP A 169 17.26 16.90 22.53
CA ASP A 169 18.09 16.78 23.74
C ASP A 169 19.24 17.80 23.82
N ARG A 170 19.15 18.93 23.10
CA ARG A 170 20.26 19.91 22.92
C ARG A 170 21.52 19.29 22.29
N GLN A 171 21.39 18.10 21.71
CA GLN A 171 22.43 17.50 20.89
C GLN A 171 22.47 18.23 19.54
N LEU A 172 23.69 18.52 19.11
CA LEU A 172 23.95 19.08 17.79
C LEU A 172 23.98 17.93 16.79
N HIS A 173 23.16 18.06 15.76
CA HIS A 173 23.13 17.13 14.64
C HIS A 173 23.60 17.87 13.39
N PHE A 174 24.38 17.18 12.56
CA PHE A 174 24.84 17.72 11.30
C PHE A 174 24.09 17.04 10.16
N ILE A 175 23.53 17.86 9.28
CA ILE A 175 23.03 17.43 7.98
C ILE A 175 24.16 17.61 6.98
N CYS A 176 24.60 16.53 6.36
CA CYS A 176 25.54 16.61 5.24
C CYS A 176 24.75 16.57 3.93
N LEU A 177 24.83 17.65 3.16
CA LEU A 177 24.27 17.81 1.82
C LEU A 177 25.36 17.57 0.79
N ALA A 178 25.26 16.45 0.10
CA ALA A 178 26.15 16.07 -0.98
C ALA A 178 25.68 16.64 -2.32
N ALA A 179 25.59 17.97 -2.49
CA ALA A 179 25.07 18.68 -3.68
C ALA A 179 23.73 18.20 -4.29
N LEU A 180 23.08 17.15 -3.76
CA LEU A 180 21.86 16.52 -4.25
C LEU A 180 21.06 15.74 -3.17
N TYR A 181 21.58 15.44 -1.95
CA TYR A 181 20.83 14.66 -0.93
C TYR A 181 21.17 14.98 0.54
N LEU A 182 20.17 14.89 1.43
CA LEU A 182 20.25 15.03 2.90
C LEU A 182 20.78 13.75 3.57
N PHE A 183 21.91 13.83 4.27
CA PHE A 183 22.37 12.81 5.22
C PHE A 183 22.17 13.30 6.66
N SER A 184 21.58 12.48 7.53
CA SER A 184 21.66 12.65 8.99
C SER A 184 22.93 11.96 9.50
N CYS A 185 23.93 12.73 9.92
CA CYS A 185 25.10 12.21 10.62
C CYS A 185 24.98 12.59 12.10
N THR A 186 24.70 11.60 12.97
CA THR A 186 24.88 11.74 14.41
C THR A 186 26.38 11.57 14.70
N LEU A 187 27.12 12.67 14.79
CA LEU A 187 28.42 12.66 15.45
C LEU A 187 28.18 12.80 16.95
N SER A 188 28.37 11.72 17.71
CA SER A 188 28.53 11.81 19.16
C SER A 188 29.92 12.38 19.42
N VAL A 189 29.98 13.64 19.86
CA VAL A 189 31.19 14.23 20.46
C VAL A 189 31.26 13.83 21.93
#